data_AF-R9L409-F1
#
_entry.id   AF-R9L409-F1
#
_cell.length_a   1.000
_cell.length_b   1.000
_cell.length_c   1.000
_cell.angle_alpha   90.00
_cell.angle_beta   90.00
_cell.angle_gamma   90.00
#
_symmetry.space_group_name_H-M   'P 1'
#
loop_
_entity.id
_entity.type
_entity.pdbx_description
1 polymer ?
#
loop_
_entity_poly.entity_id
_entity_poly.type
_entity_poly.pdbx_seq_one_letter_code
_entity_poly.pdbx_strand_id
1 'polypeptide(L)' 'MGEPLKFDYYYGIEAEQFSFYRVPRLLIKDERFKGLSSDAKLLYGLMLDRMSLSMKNGWLDDENRAYIIYAVENIMWSV' A
#
# COMPACT_ATOMS: atom_id res chain seq x y z
N MET A 1 -0.54 45.26 -13.66
CA MET A 1 0.03 44.40 -12.62
C MET A 1 -0.96 43.26 -12.41
N GLY A 2 -0.64 42.06 -12.87
CA GLY A 2 -1.52 40.89 -12.73
C GLY A 2 -1.35 40.29 -11.34
N GLU A 3 -2.45 40.01 -10.66
CA GLU A 3 -2.39 39.33 -9.36
C GLU A 3 -1.75 37.93 -9.51
N PRO A 4 -0.92 37.49 -8.55
CA PRO A 4 -0.34 36.16 -8.59
C PRO A 4 -1.46 35.11 -8.42
N LEU A 5 -1.54 34.17 -9.36
CA LEU A 5 -2.42 33.00 -9.28
C LEU A 5 -2.15 32.26 -7.95
N LYS A 6 -3.10 32.36 -7.04
CA LYS A 6 -3.09 31.61 -5.79
C LYS A 6 -3.65 30.22 -6.08
N PHE A 7 -2.77 29.24 -6.18
CA PHE A 7 -3.20 27.84 -6.24
C PHE A 7 -3.64 27.42 -4.84
N ASP A 8 -4.91 27.02 -4.71
CA ASP A 8 -5.43 26.39 -3.51
C ASP A 8 -4.81 25.00 -3.39
N TYR A 9 -3.66 24.92 -2.71
CA TYR A 9 -3.04 23.65 -2.37
C TYR A 9 -3.95 22.92 -1.38
N TYR A 10 -4.46 21.77 -1.80
CA TYR A 10 -5.28 20.84 -1.03
C TYR A 10 -4.70 20.65 0.39
N TYR A 11 -5.44 21.11 1.40
CA TYR A 11 -5.04 21.08 2.80
C TYR A 11 -5.28 19.68 3.36
N GLY A 12 -4.26 18.82 3.34
CA GLY A 12 -3.98 17.72 4.30
C GLY A 12 -4.98 16.58 4.52
N ILE A 13 -6.29 16.83 4.43
CA ILE A 13 -7.38 15.90 4.74
C ILE A 13 -7.89 15.22 3.45
N GLU A 14 -7.81 15.91 2.32
CA GLU A 14 -8.20 15.34 1.02
C GLU A 14 -7.23 14.25 0.56
N ALA A 15 -5.93 14.36 0.89
CA ALA A 15 -4.94 13.37 0.51
C ALA A 15 -5.16 12.01 1.21
N GLU A 16 -5.63 12.00 2.46
CA GLU A 16 -5.97 10.77 3.19
C GLU A 16 -7.27 10.13 2.69
N GLN A 17 -8.25 10.92 2.25
CA GLN A 17 -9.50 10.40 1.66
C GLN A 17 -9.27 9.61 0.35
N PHE A 18 -8.12 9.79 -0.31
CA PHE A 18 -7.72 9.03 -1.50
C PHE A 18 -6.67 7.95 -1.21
N SER A 19 -6.39 7.64 0.06
CA SER A 19 -5.51 6.53 0.41
C SER A 19 -6.28 5.21 0.31
N PHE A 20 -6.02 4.46 -0.77
CA PHE A 20 -6.65 3.17 -1.01
C PHE A 20 -5.63 2.04 -1.00
N TYR A 21 -5.97 0.96 -0.32
CA TYR A 21 -5.25 -0.30 -0.48
C TYR A 21 -5.62 -0.97 -1.80
N ARG A 22 -4.61 -1.28 -2.60
CA ARG A 22 -4.78 -1.97 -3.88
C ARG A 22 -4.71 -3.47 -3.65
N VAL A 23 -5.84 -4.15 -3.80
CA VAL A 23 -5.90 -5.62 -3.82
C VAL A 23 -5.87 -6.11 -5.27
N PRO A 24 -4.93 -6.99 -5.66
CA PRO A 24 -4.90 -7.55 -7.00
C PRO A 24 -6.20 -8.28 -7.34
N ARG A 25 -6.82 -7.92 -8.48
CA ARG A 25 -8.05 -8.58 -8.97
C ARG A 25 -7.88 -10.10 -9.15
N LEU A 26 -6.65 -10.57 -9.37
CA LEU A 26 -6.33 -11.98 -9.48
C LEU A 26 -6.71 -12.76 -8.20
N LEU A 27 -6.48 -12.19 -7.02
CA LEU A 27 -6.84 -12.81 -5.74
C LEU A 27 -8.37 -12.96 -5.54
N ILE A 28 -9.15 -12.17 -6.27
CA ILE A 28 -10.62 -12.18 -6.20
C ILE A 28 -11.22 -13.09 -7.28
N LYS A 29 -10.67 -13.06 -8.49
CA LYS A 29 -11.29 -13.68 -9.67
C LYS A 29 -10.77 -15.07 -10.02
N ASP A 30 -9.56 -15.41 -9.59
CA ASP A 30 -8.93 -16.68 -9.96
C ASP A 30 -9.27 -17.76 -8.94
N GLU A 31 -9.75 -18.91 -9.43
CA GLU A 31 -10.18 -20.05 -8.59
C GLU A 31 -9.05 -20.58 -7.70
N ARG A 32 -7.78 -20.40 -8.08
CA ARG A 32 -6.62 -20.80 -7.26
C ARG A 32 -6.59 -20.10 -5.91
N PHE A 33 -7.20 -18.92 -5.79
CA PHE A 33 -7.22 -18.11 -4.57
C PHE A 33 -8.59 -18.08 -3.88
N LYS A 34 -9.54 -18.92 -4.32
CA LYS A 34 -10.89 -18.97 -3.75
C LYS A 34 -10.92 -19.42 -2.29
N GLY A 35 -10.01 -20.31 -1.91
CA GLY A 35 -9.87 -20.78 -0.52
C GLY A 35 -9.22 -19.78 0.43
N LEU A 36 -8.66 -18.67 -0.06
CA LEU A 36 -8.08 -17.64 0.81
C LEU A 36 -9.19 -16.80 1.44
N SER A 37 -9.05 -16.51 2.73
CA SER A 37 -9.94 -15.56 3.41
C SER A 37 -9.82 -14.16 2.82
N SER A 38 -10.88 -13.36 2.98
CA SER A 38 -10.84 -11.95 2.60
C SER A 38 -9.71 -11.20 3.31
N ASP A 39 -9.46 -11.50 4.59
CA ASP A 39 -8.41 -10.87 5.38
C ASP A 39 -7.02 -11.21 4.84
N ALA A 40 -6.78 -12.45 4.39
CA ALA A 40 -5.53 -12.82 3.75
C ALA A 40 -5.29 -12.04 2.45
N LYS A 41 -6.36 -11.77 1.68
CA LYS A 41 -6.29 -10.99 0.44
C LYS A 41 -6.05 -9.50 0.71
N LEU A 42 -6.67 -8.95 1.75
CA LEU A 42 -6.45 -7.59 2.22
C LEU A 42 -5.04 -7.41 2.77
N LEU A 43 -4.58 -8.35 3.59
CA LEU A 43 -3.21 -8.38 4.12
C LEU A 43 -2.19 -8.37 2.98
N TYR A 44 -2.41 -9.14 1.93
CA TYR A 44 -1.53 -9.11 0.76
C TYR A 44 -1.50 -7.72 0.10
N GLY A 45 -2.65 -7.06 -0.04
CA GLY A 45 -2.71 -5.67 -0.54
C GLY A 45 -1.93 -4.68 0.35
N LEU A 46 -2.04 -4.82 1.67
CA LEU A 46 -1.26 -4.03 2.63
C LEU A 46 0.25 -4.27 2.48
N MET A 47 0.67 -5.52 2.29
CA MET A 47 2.07 -5.87 2.10
C MET A 47 2.64 -5.31 0.80
N LEU A 48 1.86 -5.27 -0.29
CA LEU A 48 2.31 -4.64 -1.55
C LEU A 48 2.56 -3.13 -1.40
N ASP A 49 1.73 -2.44 -0.62
CA ASP A 49 1.94 -1.02 -0.34
C ASP A 49 3.22 -0.79 0.47
N ARG A 50 3.44 -1.61 1.52
CA ARG A 50 4.67 -1.60 2.31
C ARG A 50 5.92 -2.00 1.51
N MET A 51 5.80 -2.90 0.55
CA MET A 51 6.88 -3.25 -0.37
C MET A 51 7.32 -2.03 -1.19
N SER A 52 6.37 -1.22 -1.64
CA SER A 52 6.66 0.03 -2.37
C SER A 52 7.45 1.02 -1.51
N LEU A 53 7.20 1.05 -0.20
CA LEU A 53 7.99 1.83 0.76
C LEU A 53 9.40 1.23 0.95
N SER A 54 9.51 -0.10 1.04
CA SER A 54 10.78 -0.80 1.20
C SER A 54 11.73 -0.55 0.01
N MET A 55 11.18 -0.56 -1.21
CA MET A 55 11.91 -0.17 -2.42
C MET A 55 12.42 1.28 -2.35
N LYS A 56 11.61 2.23 -1.87
CA LYS A 56 12.02 3.63 -1.70
C LYS A 56 13.12 3.80 -0.65
N ASN A 57 13.13 2.95 0.37
CA ASN A 57 14.12 2.96 1.45
C ASN A 57 15.38 2.15 1.10
N GLY A 58 15.45 1.52 -0.08
CA GLY A 58 16.59 0.69 -0.48
C GLY A 58 16.72 -0.62 0.29
N TRP A 59 15.63 -1.15 0.84
CA TRP A 59 15.63 -2.43 1.54
C TRP A 59 15.57 -3.58 0.54
N LEU A 60 16.75 -3.93 0.02
CA LEU A 60 16.97 -4.95 -0.98
C LEU A 60 17.94 -5.99 -0.43
N ASP A 61 17.69 -7.26 -0.73
CA ASP A 61 18.64 -8.33 -0.45
C ASP A 61 19.80 -8.35 -1.47
N ASP A 62 20.73 -9.29 -1.31
CA ASP A 62 21.90 -9.44 -2.18
C ASP A 62 21.53 -9.79 -3.64
N GLU A 63 20.29 -10.25 -3.88
CA GLU A 63 19.74 -10.55 -5.21
C GLU A 63 18.88 -9.39 -5.75
N ASN A 64 18.95 -8.21 -5.13
CA ASN A 64 18.22 -7.01 -5.49
C ASN A 64 16.68 -7.17 -5.42
N ARG A 65 16.20 -8.02 -4.50
CA ARG A 65 14.77 -8.21 -4.22
C ARG A 65 14.36 -7.41 -2.99
N ALA A 66 13.25 -6.70 -3.10
CA ALA A 66 12.69 -6.01 -1.95
C ALA A 66 12.16 -6.99 -0.92
N TYR A 67 12.54 -6.76 0.34
CA TYR A 67 11.96 -7.41 1.50
C TYR A 67 11.26 -6.38 2.38
N ILE A 68 10.32 -6.85 3.19
CA ILE A 68 9.54 -6.00 4.09
C ILE A 68 10.02 -6.25 5.52
N ILE A 69 10.45 -5.20 6.22
CA ILE A 69 10.61 -5.23 7.66
C ILE A 69 9.30 -4.70 8.26
N TYR A 70 8.54 -5.57 8.92
CA TYR A 70 7.28 -5.19 9.54
C TYR A 70 7.01 -6.01 10.80
N ALA A 71 6.75 -5.33 11.91
CA ALA A 71 6.48 -5.98 13.19
C ALA A 71 5.14 -6.73 13.15
N VAL A 72 5.09 -7.93 13.72
CA VAL A 72 3.88 -8.76 13.76
C VAL A 72 2.74 -8.05 14.49
N GLU A 73 3.06 -7.30 15.55
CA GLU A 73 2.10 -6.49 16.30
C GLU A 73 1.39 -5.46 15.41
N ASN A 74 2.14 -4.83 14.50
CA ASN A 74 1.57 -3.88 13.54
C ASN A 74 0.69 -4.57 12.49
N ILE A 75 0.94 -5.85 12.18
CA ILE A 75 0.05 -6.63 11.31
C ILE A 75 -1.26 -6.90 12.02
N MET A 76 -1.19 -7.42 13.25
CA MET A 76 -2.37 -7.81 14.03
C MET A 76 -3.32 -6.65 14.34
N TRP A 77 -2.82 -5.42 14.39
CA TRP A 77 -3.66 -4.24 14.58
C TRP A 77 -4.32 -3.74 13.27
N SER A 78 -3.74 -4.08 12.11
CA SER A 78 -4.12 -3.50 10.81
C SER A 78 -5.13 -4.33 10.02
N VAL A 79 -5.39 -5.58 10.40
CA VAL A 79 -6.32 -6.53 9.74
C VAL A 79 -7.26 -7.17 10.75
#